data_AF-C0J147-F1
#
_entry.id   AF-C0J147-F1
#
_cell.length_a   1.000
_cell.length_b   1.000
_cell.length_c   1.000
_cell.angle_alpha   90.00
_cell.angle_beta   90.00
_cell.angle_gamma   90.00
#
_symmetry.space_group_name_H-M   'P 1'
#
loop_
_entity.id
_entity.type
_entity.pdbx_description
1 polymer ?
#
loop_
_entity_poly.entity_id
_entity_poly.type
_entity_poly.pdbx_seq_one_letter_code
_entity_poly.pdbx_strand_id
1 'polypeptide(L)'
;GFGFNGELQSVPFEKELYGEALDKKCMGLKEVARVESFHGFIYGCFDEEAPSLIDYLGDAGWYLEPMHKHSGGLELIGPPGKVIIKANWKAPAENFVGDACHVGWTHASSLRSGQSVFSSLAGNAALPPEGAGLQMTSKYG
;
A
#
# COMPACT_ATOMS: atom_id res chain seq x y z
N GLY A 1 -18.46 -19.75 -16.64
CA GLY A 1 -18.01 -18.36 -16.62
C GLY A 1 -18.50 -17.69 -15.36
N PHE A 2 -17.71 -16.77 -14.82
CA PHE A 2 -18.05 -15.99 -13.64
C PHE A 2 -18.38 -14.56 -14.06
N GLY A 3 -19.32 -13.93 -13.35
CA GLY A 3 -19.59 -12.51 -13.48
C GLY A 3 -18.49 -11.66 -12.84
N PHE A 4 -18.51 -10.34 -13.09
CA PHE A 4 -17.61 -9.40 -12.41
C PHE A 4 -17.88 -9.32 -10.89
N ASN A 5 -19.09 -9.71 -10.46
CA ASN A 5 -19.50 -9.84 -9.07
C ASN A 5 -19.06 -11.17 -8.43
N GLY A 6 -18.32 -12.02 -9.16
CA GLY A 6 -17.83 -13.30 -8.66
C GLY A 6 -18.86 -14.45 -8.69
N GLU A 7 -20.11 -14.22 -9.08
CA GLU A 7 -21.12 -15.28 -9.18
C GLU A 7 -20.82 -16.25 -10.32
N LEU A 8 -21.08 -17.55 -10.10
CA LEU A 8 -20.99 -18.56 -11.16
C LEU A 8 -22.23 -18.46 -12.08
N GLN A 9 -22.05 -17.85 -13.25
CA GLN A 9 -23.16 -17.58 -14.17
C GLN A 9 -23.39 -18.72 -15.18
N SER A 10 -22.32 -19.38 -15.63
CA SER A 10 -22.42 -20.42 -16.65
C SER A 10 -21.50 -21.60 -16.36
N VAL A 11 -21.96 -22.81 -16.65
CA VAL A 11 -21.12 -24.02 -16.65
C VAL A 11 -21.26 -24.70 -18.01
N PRO A 12 -20.16 -25.03 -18.71
CA PRO A 12 -20.25 -25.79 -19.95
C PRO A 12 -20.95 -27.14 -19.71
N PHE A 13 -21.93 -27.47 -20.57
CA PHE A 13 -22.74 -28.70 -20.47
C PHE A 13 -23.45 -28.89 -19.12
N GLU A 14 -23.87 -27.78 -18.48
CA GLU A 14 -24.56 -27.80 -17.18
C GLU A 14 -25.75 -28.77 -17.17
N LYS A 15 -26.61 -28.71 -18.19
CA LYS A 15 -27.83 -29.53 -18.26
C LYS A 15 -27.52 -31.00 -18.51
N GLU A 16 -26.55 -31.31 -19.36
CA GLU A 16 -26.21 -32.66 -19.80
C GLU A 16 -25.44 -33.45 -18.77
N LEU A 17 -24.56 -32.79 -17.99
CA LEU A 17 -23.65 -33.45 -17.05
C LEU A 17 -24.04 -33.26 -15.58
N TYR A 18 -24.60 -32.10 -15.23
CA TYR A 18 -24.84 -31.72 -13.83
C TYR A 18 -26.33 -31.67 -13.48
N GLY A 19 -27.20 -31.40 -14.44
CA GLY A 19 -28.65 -31.30 -14.21
C GLY A 19 -28.96 -30.31 -13.08
N GLU A 20 -29.70 -30.77 -12.07
CA GLU A 20 -30.02 -29.98 -10.87
C GLU A 20 -29.06 -30.24 -9.70
N ALA A 21 -28.03 -31.06 -9.88
CA ALA A 21 -27.09 -31.41 -8.81
C ALA A 21 -26.10 -30.26 -8.47
N LEU A 22 -25.96 -29.28 -9.35
CA LEU A 22 -25.07 -28.13 -9.15
C LEU A 22 -25.86 -26.90 -8.67
N ASP A 23 -25.68 -26.53 -7.41
CA ASP A 23 -26.11 -25.23 -6.91
C ASP A 23 -25.05 -24.16 -7.18
N LYS A 24 -25.24 -23.41 -8.27
CA LYS A 24 -24.34 -22.31 -8.67
C LYS A 24 -24.22 -21.21 -7.62
N LYS A 25 -25.22 -21.02 -6.74
CA LYS A 25 -25.20 -19.96 -5.70
C LYS A 25 -24.14 -20.23 -4.63
N CYS A 26 -23.80 -21.49 -4.39
CA CYS A 26 -22.77 -21.89 -3.44
C CYS A 26 -21.36 -22.01 -4.07
N MET A 27 -21.22 -21.69 -5.36
CA MET A 27 -20.00 -21.94 -6.15
C MET A 27 -19.41 -20.66 -6.77
N GLY A 28 -19.67 -19.50 -6.16
CA GLY A 28 -19.03 -18.24 -6.55
C GLY A 28 -17.52 -18.23 -6.28
N LEU A 29 -16.82 -17.24 -6.84
CA LEU A 29 -15.43 -16.97 -6.49
C LEU A 29 -15.33 -16.63 -4.99
N LYS A 30 -14.23 -17.04 -4.35
CA LYS A 30 -13.98 -16.69 -2.95
C LYS A 30 -13.76 -15.18 -2.83
N GLU A 31 -14.73 -14.51 -2.24
CA GLU A 31 -14.70 -13.06 -2.04
C GLU A 31 -13.66 -12.66 -0.98
N VAL A 32 -13.03 -11.49 -1.16
CA VAL A 32 -12.23 -10.87 -0.11
C VAL A 32 -13.22 -10.39 0.96
N ALA A 33 -13.08 -10.86 2.20
CA ALA A 33 -14.06 -10.62 3.25
C ALA A 33 -14.38 -9.13 3.46
N ARG A 34 -13.36 -8.26 3.33
CA ARG A 34 -13.51 -6.82 3.53
C ARG A 34 -12.73 -6.03 2.50
N VAL A 35 -13.39 -5.04 1.91
CA VAL A 35 -12.79 -4.07 0.99
C VAL A 35 -13.18 -2.67 1.45
N GLU A 36 -12.18 -1.85 1.77
CA GLU A 36 -12.39 -0.50 2.30
C GLU A 36 -11.49 0.51 1.58
N SER A 37 -11.85 1.79 1.64
CA SER A 37 -11.08 2.86 0.99
C SER A 37 -10.61 3.91 1.97
N PHE A 38 -9.35 4.33 1.82
CA PHE A 38 -8.79 5.51 2.46
C PHE A 38 -8.50 6.56 1.37
N HIS A 39 -9.40 7.53 1.21
CA HIS A 39 -9.29 8.65 0.25
C HIS A 39 -8.93 8.23 -1.19
N GLY A 40 -9.58 7.17 -1.70
CA GLY A 40 -9.36 6.67 -3.07
C GLY A 40 -8.37 5.51 -3.17
N PHE A 41 -7.60 5.23 -2.12
CA PHE A 41 -6.74 4.05 -2.04
C PHE A 41 -7.56 2.86 -1.50
N ILE A 42 -7.66 1.78 -2.27
CA ILE A 42 -8.46 0.59 -1.95
C ILE A 42 -7.59 -0.44 -1.23
N TYR A 43 -8.05 -0.93 -0.07
CA TYR A 43 -7.41 -1.99 0.71
C TYR A 43 -8.35 -3.18 0.87
N GLY A 44 -7.78 -4.38 0.94
CA GLY A 44 -8.53 -5.62 1.17
C GLY A 44 -8.01 -6.36 2.40
N CYS A 45 -8.92 -6.97 3.17
CA CYS A 45 -8.62 -7.84 4.30
C CYS A 45 -9.39 -9.16 4.16
N PHE A 46 -8.69 -10.27 4.37
CA PHE A 46 -9.30 -11.61 4.36
C PHE A 46 -9.91 -12.01 5.71
N ASP A 47 -9.56 -11.28 6.78
CA ASP A 47 -10.10 -11.49 8.12
C ASP A 47 -11.33 -10.58 8.31
N GLU A 48 -12.47 -11.20 8.58
CA GLU A 48 -13.76 -10.52 8.78
C GLU A 48 -13.77 -9.77 10.13
N GLU A 49 -13.08 -10.30 11.14
CA GLU A 49 -13.04 -9.75 12.51
C GLU A 49 -11.99 -8.65 12.70
N ALA A 50 -11.28 -8.27 11.64
CA ALA A 50 -10.28 -7.21 11.67
C ALA A 50 -10.85 -5.87 12.18
N PRO A 51 -10.01 -4.91 12.63
CA PRO A 51 -10.47 -3.53 12.81
C PRO A 51 -10.88 -2.89 11.47
N SER A 52 -11.58 -1.75 11.51
CA SER A 52 -11.79 -0.93 10.30
C SER A 52 -10.46 -0.41 9.75
N LEU A 53 -10.40 -0.08 8.46
CA LEU A 53 -9.19 0.45 7.83
C LEU A 53 -8.71 1.73 8.53
N ILE A 54 -9.64 2.61 8.93
CA ILE A 54 -9.29 3.85 9.63
C ILE A 54 -8.71 3.57 11.03
N ASP A 55 -9.26 2.59 11.74
CA ASP A 55 -8.75 2.18 13.06
C ASP A 55 -7.39 1.47 12.93
N TYR A 56 -7.20 0.67 11.88
CA TYR A 56 -5.93 0.03 11.57
C TYR A 56 -4.82 1.04 11.27
N LEU A 57 -5.13 2.10 10.50
CA LEU A 57 -4.19 3.18 10.23
C LEU A 57 -3.85 3.96 11.50
N GLY A 58 -4.78 4.05 12.45
CA GLY A 58 -4.58 4.73 13.73
C GLY A 58 -4.03 6.13 13.57
N ASP A 59 -3.03 6.49 14.39
CA ASP A 59 -2.41 7.82 14.35
C ASP A 59 -1.62 8.07 13.05
N ALA A 60 -1.15 7.02 12.35
CA ALA A 60 -0.51 7.18 11.05
C ALA A 60 -1.48 7.79 10.02
N GLY A 61 -2.77 7.47 10.12
CA GLY A 61 -3.82 8.05 9.27
C GLY A 61 -3.84 9.58 9.34
N TRP A 62 -3.64 10.16 10.53
CA TRP A 62 -3.61 11.61 10.72
C TRP A 62 -2.48 12.28 9.93
N TYR A 63 -1.29 11.66 9.88
CA TYR A 63 -0.17 12.17 9.08
C TYR A 63 -0.41 12.05 7.56
N LEU A 64 -1.29 11.14 7.13
CA LEU A 64 -1.61 10.94 5.72
C LEU A 64 -2.70 11.90 5.22
N GLU A 65 -3.63 12.33 6.07
CA GLU A 65 -4.76 13.19 5.70
C GLU A 65 -4.36 14.49 4.96
N PRO A 66 -3.31 15.24 5.36
CA PRO A 66 -2.91 16.45 4.64
C PRO A 66 -2.69 16.24 3.14
N MET A 67 -2.01 15.15 2.78
CA MET A 67 -1.72 14.83 1.39
C MET A 67 -2.85 14.06 0.70
N HIS A 68 -3.55 13.18 1.40
CA HIS A 68 -4.52 12.27 0.76
C HIS A 68 -5.92 12.89 0.64
N LYS A 69 -6.27 13.80 1.56
CA LYS A 69 -7.61 14.40 1.66
C LYS A 69 -7.60 15.90 1.42
N HIS A 70 -6.71 16.63 2.10
CA HIS A 70 -6.74 18.09 2.13
C HIS A 70 -6.06 18.77 0.93
N SER A 71 -5.28 18.02 0.15
CA SER A 71 -4.65 18.47 -1.09
C SER A 71 -5.61 18.61 -2.29
N GLY A 72 -6.85 18.15 -2.15
CA GLY A 72 -7.78 17.95 -3.28
C GLY A 72 -7.89 16.49 -3.76
N GLY A 73 -7.16 15.57 -3.11
CA GLY A 73 -7.14 14.15 -3.46
C GLY A 73 -5.93 13.76 -4.31
N LEU A 74 -5.63 12.47 -4.37
CA LEU A 74 -4.51 11.92 -5.13
C LEU A 74 -5.01 10.87 -6.14
N GLU A 75 -4.29 10.76 -7.26
CA GLU A 75 -4.48 9.71 -8.25
C GLU A 75 -3.21 8.86 -8.37
N LEU A 76 -3.38 7.54 -8.50
CA LEU A 76 -2.28 6.62 -8.75
C LEU A 76 -2.08 6.43 -10.25
N ILE A 77 -0.93 6.85 -10.77
CA ILE A 77 -0.60 6.77 -12.20
C ILE A 77 -0.07 5.37 -12.55
N GLY A 78 -0.76 4.68 -13.46
CA GLY A 78 -0.41 3.33 -13.93
C GLY A 78 0.12 3.29 -15.38
N PRO A 79 0.60 2.12 -15.85
CA PRO A 79 0.77 0.86 -15.10
C PRO A 79 2.01 0.89 -14.17
N PRO A 80 2.03 0.09 -13.10
CA PRO A 80 3.18 0.04 -12.19
C PRO A 80 4.37 -0.69 -12.83
N GLY A 81 5.59 -0.25 -12.50
CA GLY A 81 6.81 -1.02 -12.76
C GLY A 81 6.84 -2.28 -11.89
N LYS A 82 7.13 -3.44 -12.50
CA LYS A 82 7.21 -4.74 -11.80
C LYS A 82 8.59 -5.36 -11.99
N VAL A 83 9.32 -5.56 -10.89
CA VAL A 83 10.67 -6.16 -10.87
C VAL A 83 10.76 -7.16 -9.72
N ILE A 84 11.43 -8.29 -9.96
CA ILE A 84 11.71 -9.29 -8.93
C ILE A 84 13.07 -9.00 -8.32
N ILE A 85 13.12 -8.89 -6.99
CA ILE A 85 14.35 -8.73 -6.21
C ILE A 85 14.56 -9.95 -5.31
N LYS A 86 15.82 -10.34 -5.10
CA LYS A 86 16.18 -11.43 -4.18
C LYS A 86 16.34 -10.91 -2.75
N ALA A 87 15.25 -10.41 -2.18
CA ALA A 87 15.21 -9.91 -0.80
C ALA A 87 13.90 -10.35 -0.13
N ASN A 88 13.92 -10.46 1.20
CA ASN A 88 12.68 -10.65 1.95
C ASN A 88 11.83 -9.38 1.90
N TRP A 89 10.51 -9.49 1.81
CA TRP A 89 9.61 -8.33 1.74
C TRP A 89 9.74 -7.38 2.94
N LYS A 90 10.21 -7.86 4.10
CA LYS A 90 10.45 -7.04 5.29
C LYS A 90 11.59 -6.04 5.11
N ALA A 91 12.61 -6.37 4.31
CA ALA A 91 13.79 -5.51 4.13
C ALA A 91 13.46 -4.14 3.50
N PRO A 92 12.71 -4.03 2.38
CA PRO A 92 12.26 -2.73 1.91
C PRO A 92 11.22 -2.11 2.85
N ALA A 93 10.39 -2.90 3.55
CA ALA A 93 9.41 -2.34 4.48
C ALA A 93 10.07 -1.60 5.66
N GLU A 94 11.07 -2.20 6.31
CA GLU A 94 11.82 -1.56 7.42
C GLU A 94 12.66 -0.36 6.95
N ASN A 95 13.19 -0.43 5.71
CA ASN A 95 13.93 0.67 5.12
C ASN A 95 13.05 1.93 4.97
N PHE A 96 11.82 1.77 4.47
CA PHE A 96 10.92 2.89 4.20
C PHE A 96 10.19 3.42 5.43
N VAL A 97 9.97 2.59 6.46
CA VAL A 97 9.23 3.02 7.67
C VAL A 97 10.03 3.98 8.54
N GLY A 98 11.37 3.95 8.51
CA GLY A 98 12.16 4.83 9.37
C GLY A 98 13.68 4.85 9.21
N ASP A 99 14.27 4.17 8.21
CA ASP A 99 15.73 4.19 8.03
C ASP A 99 16.18 5.48 7.32
N ALA A 100 16.17 6.61 7.99
CA ALA A 100 16.77 7.84 7.43
C ALA A 100 18.32 7.77 7.44
N CYS A 101 18.91 6.88 8.24
CA CYS A 101 20.36 6.78 8.42
C CYS A 101 21.07 6.29 7.15
N HIS A 102 20.45 5.36 6.40
CA HIS A 102 21.04 4.86 5.15
C HIS A 102 21.11 5.94 4.06
N VAL A 103 20.36 7.03 4.17
CA VAL A 103 20.17 8.00 3.09
C VAL A 103 21.50 8.59 2.63
N GLY A 104 22.29 9.13 3.56
CA GLY A 104 23.54 9.80 3.19
C GLY A 104 24.63 8.84 2.74
N TRP A 105 24.63 7.59 3.20
CA TRP A 105 25.65 6.60 2.83
C TRP A 105 25.31 5.82 1.57
N THR A 106 24.16 5.13 1.56
CA THR A 106 23.73 4.27 0.46
C THR A 106 23.42 5.07 -0.80
N HIS A 107 22.83 6.27 -0.67
CA HIS A 107 22.51 7.14 -1.81
C HIS A 107 23.59 8.18 -2.11
N ALA A 108 24.81 8.07 -1.54
CA ALA A 108 25.85 9.10 -1.65
C ALA A 108 26.21 9.45 -3.12
N SER A 109 26.25 8.45 -4.01
CA SER A 109 26.47 8.68 -5.44
C SER A 109 25.33 9.48 -6.07
N SER A 110 24.08 9.03 -5.86
CA SER A 110 22.87 9.69 -6.35
C SER A 110 22.74 11.12 -5.84
N LEU A 111 23.03 11.36 -4.57
CA LEU A 111 22.98 12.69 -3.95
C LEU A 111 24.03 13.64 -4.56
N ARG A 112 25.25 13.16 -4.82
CA ARG A 112 26.29 13.97 -5.50
C ARG A 112 25.92 14.27 -6.94
N SER A 113 25.34 13.30 -7.66
CA SER A 113 24.99 13.44 -9.07
C SER A 113 23.72 14.27 -9.29
N GLY A 114 22.76 14.22 -8.37
CA GLY A 114 21.45 14.84 -8.53
C GLY A 114 21.40 16.36 -8.31
N GLN A 115 22.47 16.97 -7.77
CA GLN A 115 22.58 18.41 -7.50
C GLN A 115 21.34 19.04 -6.84
N SER A 116 20.70 18.31 -5.92
CA SER A 116 19.52 18.76 -5.21
C SER A 116 19.88 19.43 -3.88
N VAL A 117 18.89 19.98 -3.19
CA VAL A 117 19.04 20.49 -1.83
C VAL A 117 19.59 19.45 -0.84
N PHE A 118 19.54 18.16 -1.18
CA PHE A 118 20.04 17.06 -0.36
C PHE A 118 21.50 16.66 -0.66
N SER A 119 22.16 17.28 -1.64
CA SER A 119 23.53 16.92 -2.02
C SER A 119 24.55 17.02 -0.87
N SER A 120 24.31 17.92 0.10
CA SER A 120 25.14 18.09 1.30
C SER A 120 25.10 16.90 2.26
N LEU A 121 24.07 16.04 2.18
CA LEU A 121 23.95 14.85 3.02
C LEU A 121 24.82 13.68 2.54
N ALA A 122 25.44 13.79 1.35
CA ALA A 122 26.22 12.71 0.77
C ALA A 122 27.44 12.34 1.65
N GLY A 123 27.56 11.04 1.96
CA GLY A 123 28.62 10.50 2.81
C GLY A 123 28.41 10.71 4.31
N ASN A 124 27.21 11.08 4.76
CA ASN A 124 26.93 11.47 6.16
C ASN A 124 27.88 12.58 6.65
N ALA A 125 28.34 13.43 5.73
CA ALA A 125 29.36 14.44 5.99
C ALA A 125 28.85 15.66 6.77
N ALA A 126 27.53 15.78 6.93
CA ALA A 126 26.87 16.81 7.72
C ALA A 126 25.80 16.18 8.61
N LEU A 127 25.65 16.72 9.82
CA LEU A 127 24.47 16.45 10.63
C LEU A 127 23.23 16.98 9.89
N PRO A 128 22.08 16.31 10.02
CA PRO A 128 20.82 16.88 9.56
C PRO A 128 20.66 18.30 10.11
N PRO A 129 20.12 19.26 9.32
CA PRO A 129 19.89 20.63 9.80
C PRO A 129 19.13 20.63 11.14
N GLU A 130 19.37 21.62 11.98
CA GLU A 130 18.60 21.80 13.22
C GLU A 130 17.10 21.87 12.89
N GLY A 131 16.29 20.99 13.49
CA GLY A 131 14.86 20.80 13.14
C GLY A 131 14.56 19.72 12.09
N ALA A 132 15.58 19.07 11.50
CA ALA A 132 15.40 17.91 10.61
C ALA A 132 15.15 16.59 11.36
N GLY A 133 15.16 16.63 12.70
CA GLY A 133 14.56 15.57 13.50
C GLY A 133 13.06 15.57 13.22
N LEU A 134 12.57 14.48 12.65
CA LEU A 134 11.16 14.25 12.32
C LEU A 134 10.28 14.74 13.48
N GLN A 135 9.65 15.90 13.31
CA GLN A 135 8.76 16.47 14.32
C GLN A 135 7.47 15.65 14.24
N MET A 136 7.45 14.51 14.92
CA MET A 136 6.26 13.67 15.08
C MET A 136 5.37 14.35 16.12
N THR A 137 4.67 15.42 15.74
CA THR A 137 3.60 15.97 16.59
C THR A 137 2.44 15.00 16.52
N SER A 138 1.94 14.56 17.67
CA SER A 138 0.80 13.65 17.69
C SER A 138 -0.48 14.44 17.36
N LYS A 139 -1.57 13.74 17.03
CA LYS A 139 -2.90 14.34 16.96
C LYS A 139 -3.27 15.14 18.23
N TYR A 140 -2.64 14.81 19.37
CA TYR A 140 -2.94 15.36 20.69
C TYR A 140 -1.94 16.41 21.17
N GLY A 141 -0.98 16.82 20.33
CA GLY A 141 0.16 17.65 20.73
C GLY A 141 1.45 16.85 20.77
#